data_AF-A0A7X3P277-F1
#
_entry.id   AF-A0A7X3P277-F1
#
_cell.length_a   1.000
_cell.length_b   1.000
_cell.length_c   1.000
_cell.angle_alpha   90.00
_cell.angle_beta   90.00
_cell.angle_gamma   90.00
#
_symmetry.space_group_name_H-M   'P 1'
#
loop_
_entity.id
_entity.type
_entity.pdbx_description
1 polymer ?
#
loop_
_entity_poly.entity_id
_entity_poly.type
_entity_poly.pdbx_seq_one_letter_code
_entity_poly.pdbx_strand_id
1 'polypeptide(L)' 'MQHTCSMCGTVYDFVWKEGTPLPKNFPFCSTRCKAADLSKWLNEEYTIATALPNTMLSDTEHEILAELAELGVSPDDDTD' A
#
# COMPACT_ATOMS: atom_id res chain seq x y z
N MET A 1 -24.71 7.22 -5.51
CA MET A 1 -23.50 7.79 -6.12
C MET A 1 -22.84 6.71 -6.98
N GLN A 2 -22.24 7.07 -8.12
CA GLN A 2 -21.46 6.10 -8.89
C GLN A 2 -20.08 5.90 -8.23
N HIS A 3 -19.66 4.65 -8.07
CA HIS A 3 -18.36 4.27 -7.54
C HIS A 3 -17.62 3.37 -8.53
N THR A 4 -16.30 3.55 -8.64
CA THR A 4 -15.46 2.75 -9.53
C THR A 4 -14.62 1.80 -8.71
N CYS A 5 -14.73 0.50 -8.97
CA CYS A 5 -13.92 -0.50 -8.28
C CYS A 5 -12.44 -0.34 -8.65
N SER A 6 -11.57 -0.14 -7.66
CA SER A 6 -10.12 0.01 -7.84
C SER A 6 -9.42 -1.22 -8.45
N MET A 7 -10.04 -2.39 -8.36
CA MET A 7 -9.44 -3.65 -8.81
C MET A 7 -9.75 -4.03 -10.26
N CYS A 8 -10.94 -3.67 -10.75
CA CYS A 8 -11.39 -4.08 -12.09
C CYS A 8 -11.99 -2.95 -12.94
N GLY A 9 -12.05 -1.73 -12.41
CA GLY A 9 -12.59 -0.56 -13.11
C GLY A 9 -14.11 -0.56 -13.31
N THR A 10 -14.83 -1.56 -12.80
CA THR A 10 -16.30 -1.60 -12.91
C THR A 10 -16.92 -0.41 -12.18
N VAL A 11 -17.73 0.36 -12.90
CA VAL A 11 -18.56 1.43 -12.33
C VAL A 11 -19.87 0.82 -11.86
N TYR A 12 -20.26 1.08 -10.62
CA TYR A 12 -21.50 0.58 -10.04
C TYR A 12 -22.18 1.62 -9.15
N ASP A 13 -23.49 1.50 -9.01
CA ASP A 13 -24.26 2.37 -8.13
C ASP A 13 -24.07 1.97 -6.68
N PHE A 14 -23.57 2.92 -5.89
CA PHE A 14 -23.44 2.81 -4.46
C PHE A 14 -24.52 3.66 -3.78
N VAL A 15 -25.39 3.00 -3.02
CA VAL A 15 -26.42 3.63 -2.20
C VAL A 15 -26.16 3.22 -0.75
N TRP A 16 -25.53 4.12 0.01
CA TRP A 16 -25.44 3.99 1.45
C TRP A 16 -26.51 4.84 2.11
N LYS A 17 -27.17 4.28 3.12
CA LYS A 17 -28.16 4.98 3.95
C LYS A 17 -27.58 5.13 5.34
N GLU A 18 -27.71 6.34 5.89
CA GLU A 18 -27.34 6.60 7.27
C GLU A 18 -28.05 5.61 8.22
N GLY A 19 -27.31 5.10 9.22
CA GLY A 19 -27.81 4.07 10.13
C GLY A 19 -27.81 2.64 9.58
N THR A 20 -27.33 2.41 8.35
CA THR A 20 -27.17 1.05 7.79
C THR A 20 -25.70 0.66 7.64
N PRO A 21 -25.34 -0.63 7.80
CA PRO A 21 -23.98 -1.07 7.54
C PRO A 21 -23.62 -0.87 6.06
N LEU A 22 -22.33 -0.65 5.80
CA LEU A 22 -21.82 -0.61 4.43
C LEU A 22 -22.12 -1.95 3.72
N PRO A 23 -22.35 -1.93 2.39
CA PRO A 23 -22.43 -3.14 1.59
C PRO A 23 -21.19 -4.02 1.82
N LYS A 24 -21.41 -5.33 1.95
CA LYS A 24 -20.39 -6.33 2.33
C LYS A 24 -19.05 -6.21 1.59
N ASN A 25 -19.11 -5.87 0.30
CA ASN A 25 -17.94 -5.83 -0.58
C ASN A 25 -17.39 -4.43 -0.81
N PHE A 26 -18.05 -3.38 -0.33
CA PHE A 26 -17.56 -2.00 -0.48
C PHE A 26 -16.12 -1.88 0.07
N PRO A 27 -15.18 -1.22 -0.64
CA PRO A 27 -15.32 -0.40 -1.86
C PRO A 27 -15.24 -1.16 -3.21
N PHE A 28 -15.32 -2.49 -3.19
CA PHE A 28 -15.23 -3.33 -4.39
C PHE A 28 -16.60 -3.75 -4.92
N CYS A 29 -16.65 -4.07 -6.22
CA CYS A 29 -17.88 -4.54 -6.86
C CYS A 29 -18.28 -5.98 -6.44
N SER A 30 -17.33 -6.77 -5.93
CA SER A 30 -17.55 -8.19 -5.62
C SER A 30 -16.54 -8.75 -4.62
N THR A 31 -16.85 -9.91 -4.05
CA THR A 31 -15.94 -10.69 -3.20
C THR A 31 -14.64 -11.03 -3.93
N ARG A 32 -14.70 -11.27 -5.25
CA ARG A 32 -13.51 -11.57 -6.07
C ARG A 32 -12.52 -10.41 -6.07
N CYS A 33 -13.01 -9.19 -6.26
CA CYS A 33 -12.16 -8.00 -6.27
C CYS A 33 -11.58 -7.71 -4.89
N LYS A 34 -12.37 -7.89 -3.82
CA LYS A 34 -11.88 -7.79 -2.44
C LYS A 34 -10.76 -8.79 -2.13
N ALA A 35 -10.91 -10.04 -2.55
CA ALA A 35 -9.88 -11.06 -2.34
C ALA A 35 -8.62 -10.78 -3.17
N ALA A 36 -8.78 -10.34 -4.42
CA ALA A 36 -7.65 -9.98 -5.28
C ALA A 36 -6.85 -8.80 -4.70
N ASP A 37 -7.53 -7.77 -4.17
CA ASP A 37 -6.87 -6.65 -3.48
C ASP A 37 -6.06 -7.14 -2.27
N LEU A 38 -6.65 -8.04 -1.46
CA LEU A 38 -5.96 -8.63 -0.32
C LEU A 38 -4.74 -9.45 -0.75
N SER A 39 -4.81 -10.20 -1.85
CA SER A 39 -3.65 -10.92 -2.38
C SER A 39 -2.52 -9.98 -2.74
N LYS A 40 -2.80 -8.82 -3.34
CA LYS A 40 -1.76 -7.81 -3.63
C LYS A 40 -1.08 -7.30 -2.38
N TRP A 41 -1.82 -7.10 -1.29
CA TRP A 41 -1.24 -6.76 0.01
C TRP A 41 -0.36 -7.87 0.57
N LEU A 42 -0.84 -9.11 0.55
CA LEU A 42 -0.08 -10.27 1.06
C LEU A 42 1.20 -10.54 0.27
N ASN A 43 1.21 -10.18 -1.00
CA ASN A 43 2.34 -10.37 -1.90
C ASN A 43 3.21 -9.11 -2.06
N GLU A 44 2.97 -8.07 -1.26
CA GLU A 44 3.73 -6.80 -1.28
C GLU A 44 3.77 -6.11 -2.66
N GLU A 45 2.75 -6.34 -3.50
CA GLU A 45 2.66 -5.76 -4.84
C GLU A 45 2.35 -4.24 -4.81
N TYR A 46 1.88 -3.73 -3.68
CA TYR A 46 1.64 -2.31 -3.48
C TYR A 46 2.92 -1.58 -3.09
N THR A 47 3.62 -1.06 -4.08
CA THR A 47 4.86 -0.29 -3.90
C THR A 47 4.68 1.17 -4.30
N ILE A 48 5.24 2.10 -3.53
CA ILE A 48 5.34 3.51 -3.90
C ILE A 48 6.65 3.69 -4.66
N ALA A 49 6.57 3.96 -5.97
CA ALA A 49 7.75 4.11 -6.83
C ALA A 49 8.53 5.42 -6.60
N THR A 50 7.93 6.38 -5.89
CA THR A 50 8.58 7.66 -5.59
C THR A 50 9.68 7.46 -4.57
N ALA A 51 10.90 7.89 -4.89
CA ALA A 51 12.01 7.90 -3.95
C ALA A 51 11.66 8.71 -2.70
N LEU A 52 12.10 8.23 -1.54
CA LEU A 52 11.93 8.97 -0.29
C LEU A 52 12.69 10.31 -0.40
N PRO A 53 12.07 11.44 -0.04
CA PRO A 53 12.81 12.70 0.03
C PRO A 53 13.88 12.60 1.12
N ASN A 54 15.11 13.06 0.82
CA ASN A 54 16.26 13.08 1.75
C ASN A 54 15.99 13.84 3.07
N THR A 55 14.87 14.53 3.19
CA THR A 55 14.49 15.30 4.39
C THR A 55 13.72 14.48 5.43
N MET A 56 13.44 13.19 5.18
CA MET A 56 12.71 12.33 6.12
C MET A 56 13.60 11.76 7.23
N LEU A 57 14.92 11.76 7.03
CA LEU A 57 15.89 11.31 8.00
C LEU A 57 16.45 12.53 8.73
N SER A 58 16.47 12.46 10.05
CA SER A 58 17.22 13.39 10.90
C SER A 58 18.72 13.30 10.59
N ASP A 59 19.48 14.31 11.00
CA ASP A 59 20.94 14.32 10.83
C ASP A 59 21.58 13.08 11.49
N THR A 60 21.02 12.65 12.63
CA THR A 60 21.45 11.45 13.35
C THR A 60 21.20 10.16 12.55
N GLU A 61 20.03 10.04 11.91
CA GLU A 61 19.73 8.87 11.08
C GLU A 61 20.64 8.81 9.83
N HIS A 62 21.01 9.96 9.27
CA HIS A 62 21.99 10.02 8.18
C HIS A 62 23.39 9.58 8.64
N GLU A 63 23.83 10.03 9.82
CA GLU A 63 25.15 9.68 10.37
C GLU A 63 25.24 8.18 10.67
N ILE A 64 24.18 7.59 11.23
CA ILE A 64 24.08 6.14 11.47
C ILE A 64 24.15 5.35 10.15
N LEU A 65 23.43 5.79 9.11
CA LEU A 65 23.47 5.11 7.81
C LEU A 65 24.85 5.21 7.15
N ALA A 66 25.54 6.35 7.29
CA ALA A 66 26.90 6.52 6.78
C ALA A 66 27.90 5.60 7.51
N GLU A 67 27.81 5.50 8.83
CA GLU A 67 28.65 4.60 9.63
C GLU A 67 28.40 3.12 9.26
N LEU A 68 27.14 2.72 9.09
CA LEU A 68 26.78 1.37 8.66
C LEU A 68 27.32 1.03 7.26
N ALA A 69 27.26 1.99 6.32
CA ALA A 69 27.82 1.82 4.98
C ALA A 69 29.34 1.68 4.99
N GLU A 70 30.05 2.43 5.84
CA GLU A 70 31.51 2.29 6.04
C GLU A 70 31.89 0.94 6.66
N LEU A 71 31.02 0.38 7.51
CA LEU A 71 31.15 -0.96 8.07
C LEU A 71 30.77 -2.08 7.08
N GLY A 72 30.40 -1.71 5.84
CA GLY A 72 30.04 -2.66 4.79
C GLY A 72 28.69 -3.33 4.99
N VAL A 73 27.83 -2.78 5.86
CA VAL A 73 26.45 -3.26 6.05
C VAL A 73 25.58 -2.60 5.00
N SER A 74 25.26 -3.35 3.95
CA SER A 74 24.31 -2.91 2.92
C SER A 74 22.87 -3.12 3.41
N PRO A 75 21.97 -2.14 3.27
CA PRO A 75 20.54 -2.32 3.52
C PRO A 75 19.90 -3.40 2.63
N ASP A 76 20.54 -3.71 1.50
CA ASP A 76 20.08 -4.71 0.52
C ASP A 76 20.76 -6.08 0.70
N ASP A 77 21.53 -6.30 1.78
CA ASP A 77 22.14 -7.60 2.08
C ASP A 77 21.10 -8.53 2.73
N ASP A 78 20.07 -8.89 1.94
CA ASP A 78 19.23 -10.04 2.21
C ASP A 78 20.12 -11.29 2.10
N THR A 79 20.76 -11.66 3.22
CA THR A 79 21.34 -12.98 3.36
C THR A 79 20.22 -14.02 3.35
N ASP A 80 20.11 -14.74 2.24
CA ASP A 80 19.27 -15.93 2.02
C ASP A 80 19.56 -17.06 3.04
#